data_AF-A0A6I5RRL5-F1
#
_entry.id   AF-A0A6I5RRL5-F1
#
_cell.length_a   1.000
_cell.length_b   1.000
_cell.length_c   1.000
_cell.angle_alpha   90.00
_cell.angle_beta   90.00
_cell.angle_gamma   90.00
#
_symmetry.space_group_name_H-M   'P 1'
#
loop_
_entity.id
_entity.type
_entity.pdbx_description
1 polymer ?
#
loop_
_entity_poly.entity_id
_entity_poly.type
_entity_poly.pdbx_seq_one_letter_code
_entity_poly.pdbx_strand_id
1 'polypeptide(L)'
;MVGVTGYTSFFGTSVLARASPSLPISTDDITCSAAVIPAASDASTVSTLARQLSEAAARAEARDAELDRKALGEVAKTRLNEILGDSYLFNKAKHDAELPGSDDPELLTRAKDATDFVNGRIYGSRTGTNPFAGMSRDQLALITYDDSGAFTVNERLAAFYEAHEQEEAWRRMVLAKSDVEYNSTGKLTGFSWTSLSIMRDYRLLSRRSTPIPM
;
A
#
# COMPACT_ATOMS: atom_id res chain seq x y z
N MET A 1 -63.60 19.79 20.27
CA MET A 1 -62.25 20.03 19.68
C MET A 1 -61.67 18.69 19.29
N VAL A 2 -61.33 18.56 17.99
CA VAL A 2 -60.16 17.88 17.38
C VAL A 2 -59.74 16.55 18.02
N GLY A 3 -59.73 15.39 17.37
CA GLY A 3 -59.64 15.03 15.96
C GLY A 3 -58.86 13.71 15.93
N VAL A 4 -59.50 12.64 15.48
CA VAL A 4 -58.96 11.27 15.42
C VAL A 4 -58.00 11.16 14.22
N THR A 5 -56.80 10.64 14.44
CA THR A 5 -55.91 10.21 13.34
C THR A 5 -55.47 8.77 13.59
N GLY A 6 -55.98 7.88 12.72
CA GLY A 6 -55.68 6.45 12.70
C GLY A 6 -54.38 6.11 11.97
N TYR A 7 -53.92 4.90 12.25
CA TYR A 7 -52.85 4.20 11.53
C TYR A 7 -53.34 3.73 10.16
N THR A 8 -52.57 3.96 9.10
CA THR A 8 -52.72 3.25 7.82
C THR A 8 -51.35 2.91 7.22
N SER A 9 -51.09 1.60 7.16
CA SER A 9 -50.07 0.96 6.34
C SER A 9 -50.53 0.87 4.88
N PHE A 10 -49.65 1.14 3.93
CA PHE A 10 -49.85 0.79 2.51
C PHE A 10 -48.79 -0.19 2.03
N PHE A 11 -49.25 -1.40 1.75
CA PHE A 11 -48.63 -2.35 0.83
C PHE A 11 -49.01 -1.97 -0.61
N GLY A 12 -48.06 -2.06 -1.53
CA GLY A 12 -48.31 -1.95 -2.97
C GLY A 12 -47.60 -3.08 -3.71
N THR A 13 -48.32 -4.16 -3.97
CA THR A 13 -47.99 -5.20 -4.95
C THR A 13 -48.80 -4.99 -6.23
N SER A 14 -48.21 -5.41 -7.36
CA SER A 14 -48.82 -5.98 -8.59
C SER A 14 -48.51 -5.18 -9.86
N VAL A 15 -48.24 -5.71 -11.05
CA VAL A 15 -47.85 -7.04 -11.61
C VAL A 15 -47.99 -6.90 -13.15
N LEU A 16 -47.18 -7.67 -13.91
CA LEU A 16 -47.32 -8.08 -15.33
C LEU A 16 -47.22 -7.04 -16.46
N ALA A 17 -46.33 -7.31 -17.42
CA ALA A 17 -46.75 -7.89 -18.70
C ALA A 17 -45.56 -8.42 -19.52
N ARG A 18 -45.71 -9.66 -19.98
CA ARG A 18 -44.86 -10.42 -20.91
C ARG A 18 -45.42 -10.26 -22.32
N ALA A 19 -44.57 -10.02 -23.32
CA ALA A 19 -44.80 -10.50 -24.69
C ALA A 19 -43.52 -10.33 -25.54
N SER A 20 -42.95 -11.46 -25.96
CA SER A 20 -42.14 -11.55 -27.18
C SER A 20 -43.08 -11.67 -28.39
N PRO A 21 -42.67 -11.13 -29.54
CA PRO A 21 -42.67 -11.97 -30.74
C PRO A 21 -41.39 -11.81 -31.59
N SER A 22 -41.18 -12.85 -32.40
CA SER A 22 -40.06 -13.16 -33.28
C SER A 22 -39.86 -12.26 -34.51
N LEU A 23 -38.63 -12.33 -35.02
CA LEU A 23 -37.99 -11.69 -36.18
C LEU A 23 -38.83 -11.55 -37.48
N PRO A 24 -38.40 -10.63 -38.37
CA PRO A 24 -38.07 -11.03 -39.73
C PRO A 24 -36.61 -10.73 -40.11
N ILE A 25 -35.95 -11.70 -40.73
CA ILE A 25 -34.72 -11.54 -41.52
C ILE A 25 -35.10 -10.85 -42.82
N SER A 26 -34.38 -9.78 -43.18
CA SER A 26 -34.32 -9.27 -44.55
C SER A 26 -32.86 -9.08 -44.91
N THR A 27 -32.42 -9.84 -45.91
CA THR A 27 -31.21 -9.64 -46.69
C THR A 27 -31.34 -8.33 -47.47
N ASP A 28 -30.34 -7.45 -47.40
CA ASP A 28 -29.68 -6.90 -48.58
C ASP A 28 -28.51 -5.97 -48.20
N ASP A 29 -27.52 -6.05 -49.08
CA ASP A 29 -26.18 -5.48 -49.11
C ASP A 29 -26.11 -3.96 -48.92
N ILE A 30 -25.36 -3.51 -47.91
CA ILE A 30 -24.65 -2.23 -47.93
C ILE A 30 -23.26 -2.45 -47.32
N THR A 31 -22.29 -2.67 -48.20
CA THR A 31 -20.86 -2.39 -47.98
C THR A 31 -20.66 -1.14 -47.13
N CYS A 32 -20.09 -1.30 -45.93
CA CYS A 32 -19.54 -0.21 -45.14
C CYS A 32 -18.16 -0.65 -44.65
N SER A 33 -17.15 0.13 -45.04
CA SER A 33 -15.73 -0.04 -44.77
C SER A 33 -15.43 -0.80 -43.48
N ALA A 34 -14.54 -1.78 -43.58
CA ALA A 34 -13.79 -2.29 -42.44
C ALA A 34 -13.06 -1.10 -41.79
N ALA A 35 -13.72 -0.48 -40.82
CA ALA A 35 -13.02 0.31 -39.82
C ALA A 35 -12.04 -0.66 -39.18
N VAL A 36 -10.75 -0.42 -39.41
CA VAL A 36 -9.69 -0.97 -38.58
C VAL A 36 -10.11 -0.68 -37.15
N ILE A 37 -10.54 -1.72 -36.44
CA ILE A 37 -10.64 -1.68 -34.99
C ILE A 37 -9.22 -1.33 -34.55
N PRO A 38 -8.93 -0.12 -34.04
CA PRO A 38 -7.68 0.04 -33.33
C PRO A 38 -7.75 -1.00 -32.23
N ALA A 39 -6.76 -1.90 -32.17
CA ALA A 39 -6.64 -2.85 -31.08
C ALA A 39 -6.85 -2.04 -29.81
N ALA A 40 -7.97 -2.31 -29.13
CA ALA A 40 -8.24 -1.70 -27.86
C ALA A 40 -7.05 -2.08 -27.00
N SER A 41 -6.20 -1.10 -26.69
CA SER A 41 -5.16 -1.22 -25.70
C SER A 41 -5.83 -1.32 -24.32
N ASP A 42 -6.66 -2.34 -24.12
CA ASP A 42 -7.20 -2.76 -22.85
C ASP A 42 -6.17 -3.66 -22.16
N ALA A 43 -4.91 -3.22 -22.16
CA ALA A 43 -3.99 -3.59 -21.10
C ALA A 43 -4.39 -2.68 -19.94
N SER A 44 -5.22 -3.20 -19.02
CA SER A 44 -5.48 -2.59 -17.72
C SER A 44 -4.20 -1.91 -17.21
N THR A 45 -4.20 -0.57 -17.16
CA THR A 45 -3.03 0.26 -16.87
C THR A 45 -2.54 0.02 -15.44
N VAL A 46 -1.80 -1.06 -15.22
CA VAL A 46 -1.14 -1.34 -13.96
C VAL A 46 -0.03 -0.30 -13.82
N SER A 47 -0.06 0.49 -12.74
CA SER A 47 0.97 1.51 -12.48
C SER A 47 2.36 0.89 -12.43
N THR A 48 3.40 1.64 -12.79
CA THR A 48 4.79 1.14 -12.76
C THR A 48 5.15 0.57 -11.39
N LEU A 49 4.74 1.23 -10.29
CA LEU A 49 4.94 0.73 -8.94
C LEU A 49 4.22 -0.60 -8.67
N ALA A 50 2.98 -0.78 -9.14
CA ALA A 50 2.24 -2.03 -8.94
C ALA A 50 2.92 -3.20 -9.67
N ARG A 51 3.48 -2.95 -10.86
CA ARG A 51 4.30 -3.93 -11.58
C ARG A 51 5.57 -4.28 -10.81
N GLN A 52 6.32 -3.29 -10.32
CA GLN A 52 7.53 -3.52 -9.53
C GLN A 52 7.25 -4.31 -8.25
N LEU A 53 6.14 -4.03 -7.55
CA LEU A 53 5.73 -4.79 -6.36
C LEU A 53 5.36 -6.24 -6.69
N SER A 54 4.67 -6.48 -7.80
CA SER A 54 4.32 -7.83 -8.26
C SER A 54 5.58 -8.65 -8.55
N GLU A 55 6.55 -8.06 -9.26
CA GLU A 55 7.82 -8.71 -9.56
C GLU A 55 8.66 -8.94 -8.30
N ALA A 56 8.69 -7.98 -7.37
CA ALA A 56 9.35 -8.13 -6.08
C ALA A 56 8.71 -9.23 -5.23
N ALA A 57 7.38 -9.36 -5.25
CA ALA A 57 6.66 -10.44 -4.59
C ALA A 57 7.06 -11.81 -5.15
N ALA A 58 7.09 -11.96 -6.48
CA ALA A 58 7.52 -13.21 -7.11
C ALA A 58 8.96 -13.59 -6.73
N ARG A 59 9.89 -12.61 -6.69
CA ARG A 59 11.27 -12.84 -6.20
C ARG A 59 11.30 -13.23 -4.73
N ALA A 60 10.44 -12.62 -3.91
CA ALA A 60 10.36 -12.93 -2.49
C ALA A 60 9.85 -14.36 -2.25
N GLU A 61 8.80 -14.76 -2.94
CA GLU A 61 8.24 -16.11 -2.88
C GLU A 61 9.26 -17.18 -3.32
N ALA A 62 9.97 -16.93 -4.43
CA ALA A 62 11.01 -17.85 -4.90
C ALA A 62 12.11 -18.07 -3.85
N ARG A 63 12.59 -16.98 -3.22
CA ARG A 63 13.58 -17.03 -2.14
C ARG A 63 13.07 -17.76 -0.90
N ASP A 64 11.82 -17.50 -0.49
CA ASP A 64 11.21 -18.11 0.69
C ASP A 64 10.93 -19.62 0.48
N ALA A 65 10.73 -20.06 -0.77
CA ALA A 65 10.57 -21.47 -1.11
C ALA A 65 11.89 -22.26 -1.09
N GLU A 66 13.02 -21.60 -1.35
CA GLU A 66 14.34 -22.25 -1.46
C GLU A 66 15.11 -22.25 -0.14
N LEU A 67 14.94 -21.22 0.70
CA LEU A 67 15.75 -21.02 1.89
C LEU A 67 15.00 -21.41 3.17
N ASP A 68 15.73 -22.03 4.11
CA ASP A 68 15.22 -22.24 5.45
C ASP A 68 15.12 -20.92 6.23
N ARG A 69 14.38 -20.94 7.36
CA ARG A 69 14.15 -19.76 8.20
C ARG A 69 15.45 -19.10 8.68
N LYS A 70 16.51 -19.88 8.93
CA LYS A 70 17.78 -19.33 9.40
C LYS A 70 18.50 -18.61 8.27
N ALA A 71 18.57 -19.23 7.10
CA ALA A 71 19.14 -18.63 5.89
C ALA A 71 18.38 -17.36 5.50
N LEU A 72 17.05 -17.36 5.56
CA LEU A 72 16.22 -16.16 5.36
C LEU A 72 16.56 -15.03 6.34
N GLY A 73 16.81 -15.39 7.60
CA GLY A 73 17.26 -14.43 8.62
C GLY A 73 18.62 -13.80 8.28
N GLU A 74 19.57 -14.58 7.77
CA GLU A 74 20.87 -14.05 7.34
C GLU A 74 20.75 -13.18 6.08
N VAL A 75 19.95 -13.59 5.10
CA VAL A 75 19.67 -12.76 3.91
C VAL A 75 19.05 -11.42 4.30
N ALA A 76 18.08 -11.42 5.22
CA ALA A 76 17.46 -10.20 5.73
C ALA A 76 18.50 -9.28 6.41
N LYS A 77 19.38 -9.83 7.25
CA LYS A 77 20.46 -9.05 7.89
C LYS A 77 21.40 -8.43 6.87
N THR A 78 21.84 -9.19 5.87
CA THR A 78 22.73 -8.67 4.82
C THR A 78 22.08 -7.52 4.07
N ARG A 79 20.82 -7.66 3.67
CA ARG A 79 20.05 -6.62 2.97
C ARG A 79 19.84 -5.37 3.82
N LEU A 80 19.61 -5.54 5.13
CA LEU A 80 19.48 -4.42 6.06
C LEU A 80 20.81 -3.72 6.32
N ASN A 81 21.92 -4.44 6.38
CA ASN A 81 23.25 -3.86 6.57
C ASN A 81 23.68 -2.96 5.39
N GLU A 82 23.12 -3.18 4.19
CA GLU A 82 23.36 -2.28 3.06
C GLU A 82 22.67 -0.93 3.23
N ILE A 83 21.46 -0.92 3.80
CA ILE A 83 20.62 0.27 3.87
C ILE A 83 20.66 0.95 5.25
N LEU A 84 21.25 0.31 6.26
CA LEU A 84 21.32 0.81 7.64
C LEU A 84 22.76 0.85 8.16
N GLY A 85 22.97 1.69 9.17
CA GLY A 85 24.21 1.74 9.95
C GLY A 85 25.39 2.31 9.16
N ASP A 86 26.60 1.98 9.62
CA ASP A 86 27.82 2.59 9.12
C ASP A 86 28.07 2.28 7.65
N SER A 87 27.74 1.07 7.18
CA SER A 87 27.91 0.66 5.78
C SER A 87 27.15 1.58 4.82
N TYR A 88 25.90 1.91 5.15
CA TYR A 88 25.11 2.87 4.39
C TYR A 88 25.76 4.27 4.44
N LEU A 89 26.15 4.73 5.63
CA LEU A 89 26.77 6.07 5.79
C LEU A 89 28.08 6.21 5.02
N PHE A 90 28.93 5.18 5.01
CA PHE A 90 30.17 5.15 4.23
C PHE A 90 29.93 5.24 2.73
N ASN A 91 28.83 4.65 2.24
CA ASN A 91 28.47 4.63 0.82
C ASN A 91 27.41 5.68 0.45
N LYS A 92 27.07 6.59 1.36
CA LYS A 92 25.94 7.52 1.19
C LYS A 92 26.01 8.32 -0.11
N ALA A 93 27.16 8.88 -0.45
CA ALA A 93 27.32 9.65 -1.69
C ALA A 93 27.06 8.81 -2.96
N LYS A 94 27.35 7.50 -2.91
CA LYS A 94 27.04 6.56 -3.98
C LYS A 94 25.54 6.30 -4.06
N HIS A 95 24.87 6.11 -2.92
CA HIS A 95 23.43 5.89 -2.85
C HIS A 95 22.63 7.15 -3.26
N ASP A 96 23.10 8.34 -2.89
CA ASP A 96 22.49 9.62 -3.29
C ASP A 96 22.58 9.88 -4.80
N ALA A 97 23.60 9.31 -5.47
CA ALA A 97 23.79 9.41 -6.91
C ALA A 97 23.15 8.25 -7.69
N GLU A 98 22.54 7.29 -7.01
CA GLU A 98 21.94 6.12 -7.63
C GLU A 98 20.66 6.51 -8.38
N LEU A 99 20.57 6.10 -9.64
CA LEU A 99 19.38 6.27 -10.48
C LEU A 99 18.76 4.91 -10.80
N PRO A 100 17.43 4.82 -10.95
CA PRO A 100 16.78 3.63 -11.51
C PRO A 100 17.41 3.22 -12.84
N GLY A 101 17.47 1.91 -13.11
CA GLY A 101 17.95 1.37 -14.39
C GLY A 101 16.98 1.59 -15.57
N SER A 102 16.25 2.71 -15.60
CA SER A 102 15.20 3.03 -16.56
C SER A 102 15.07 4.56 -16.72
N ASP A 103 14.74 5.00 -17.93
CA ASP A 103 14.44 6.40 -18.25
C ASP A 103 12.98 6.80 -17.92
N ASP A 104 12.24 5.97 -17.18
CA ASP A 104 10.86 6.27 -16.75
C ASP A 104 10.86 7.49 -15.81
N PRO A 105 10.21 8.61 -16.19
CA PRO A 105 10.19 9.82 -15.38
C PRO A 105 9.53 9.62 -14.02
N GLU A 106 8.57 8.69 -13.88
CA GLU A 106 7.96 8.37 -12.58
C GLU A 106 8.98 7.74 -11.62
N LEU A 107 9.80 6.82 -12.12
CA LEU A 107 10.84 6.16 -11.32
C LEU A 107 11.94 7.14 -10.93
N LEU A 108 12.39 7.98 -11.86
CA LEU A 108 13.42 8.99 -11.62
C LEU A 108 12.96 9.99 -10.56
N THR A 109 11.71 10.45 -10.64
CA THR A 109 11.11 11.38 -9.66
C THR A 109 11.01 10.70 -8.29
N ARG A 110 10.52 9.47 -8.23
CA ARG A 110 10.36 8.72 -6.96
C ARG A 110 11.70 8.44 -6.28
N ALA A 111 12.72 8.06 -7.04
CA ALA A 111 14.07 7.84 -6.51
C ALA A 111 14.70 9.14 -5.97
N LYS A 112 14.44 10.26 -6.65
CA LYS A 112 14.83 11.59 -6.17
C LYS A 112 14.11 11.94 -4.86
N ASP A 113 12.80 11.78 -4.80
CA ASP A 113 12.00 12.06 -3.60
C ASP A 113 12.43 11.20 -2.41
N ALA A 114 12.73 9.91 -2.63
CA ALA A 114 13.27 9.02 -1.61
C ALA A 114 14.63 9.51 -1.08
N THR A 115 15.53 9.92 -1.98
CA THR A 115 16.84 10.46 -1.62
C THR A 115 16.72 11.75 -0.82
N ASP A 116 15.88 12.68 -1.27
CA ASP A 116 15.65 13.96 -0.58
C ASP A 116 15.03 13.72 0.82
N PHE A 117 14.07 12.80 0.95
CA PHE A 117 13.48 12.41 2.23
C PHE A 117 14.49 11.80 3.21
N VAL A 118 15.27 10.81 2.76
CA VAL A 118 16.28 10.13 3.59
C VAL A 118 17.33 11.14 4.09
N ASN A 119 17.79 12.02 3.20
CA ASN A 119 18.71 13.08 3.55
C ASN A 119 18.12 14.07 4.56
N GLY A 120 16.87 14.47 4.35
CA GLY A 120 16.14 15.28 5.32
C GLY A 120 16.15 14.65 6.71
N ARG A 121 15.78 13.37 6.80
CA ARG A 121 15.71 12.63 8.07
C ARG A 121 17.06 12.55 8.79
N ILE A 122 18.16 12.31 8.06
CA ILE A 122 19.51 12.21 8.63
C ILE A 122 19.96 13.56 9.23
N TYR A 123 19.67 14.67 8.55
CA TYR A 123 20.05 16.01 9.03
C TYR A 123 19.03 16.61 10.01
N GLY A 124 18.03 15.84 10.45
CA GLY A 124 16.97 16.32 11.34
C GLY A 124 15.99 17.30 10.69
N SER A 125 16.04 17.47 9.37
CA SER A 125 15.07 18.25 8.62
C SER A 125 13.80 17.43 8.39
N ARG A 126 12.65 18.11 8.44
CA ARG A 126 11.35 17.53 8.07
C ARG A 126 10.94 17.86 6.63
N THR A 127 11.91 18.20 5.79
CA THR A 127 11.67 18.49 4.38
C THR A 127 11.58 17.19 3.59
N GLY A 128 10.52 17.06 2.78
CA GLY A 128 10.27 15.90 1.93
C GLY A 128 9.25 14.94 2.54
N THR A 129 8.32 14.47 1.70
CA THR A 129 7.36 13.42 2.05
C THR A 129 7.96 12.09 1.62
N ASN A 130 7.81 11.05 2.46
CA ASN A 130 8.21 9.71 2.06
C ASN A 130 7.37 9.26 0.85
N PRO A 131 7.98 8.87 -0.28
CA PRO A 131 7.23 8.46 -1.48
C PRO A 131 6.38 7.19 -1.28
N PHE A 132 6.64 6.44 -0.20
CA PHE A 132 5.91 5.22 0.16
C PHE A 132 4.94 5.40 1.34
N ALA A 133 4.67 6.66 1.75
CA ALA A 133 3.79 6.98 2.85
C ALA A 133 2.40 6.31 2.68
N GLY A 134 1.93 5.61 3.71
CA GLY A 134 0.63 4.93 3.69
C GLY A 134 0.59 3.60 2.94
N MET A 135 1.72 3.11 2.39
CA MET A 135 1.77 1.74 1.90
C MET A 135 1.60 0.74 3.06
N SER A 136 1.08 -0.44 2.75
CA SER A 136 0.97 -1.51 3.75
C SER A 136 2.34 -2.06 4.13
N ARG A 137 2.49 -2.57 5.35
CA ARG A 137 3.74 -3.17 5.84
C ARG A 137 4.27 -4.29 4.93
N ASP A 138 3.38 -5.07 4.33
CA ASP A 138 3.77 -6.14 3.40
C ASP A 138 4.37 -5.57 2.11
N GLN A 139 3.77 -4.53 1.53
CA GLN A 139 4.34 -3.85 0.36
C GLN A 139 5.66 -3.15 0.69
N LEU A 140 5.76 -2.53 1.87
CA LEU A 140 7.00 -1.90 2.33
C LEU A 140 8.11 -2.94 2.53
N ALA A 141 7.77 -4.15 3.00
CA ALA A 141 8.71 -5.25 3.13
C ALA A 141 9.20 -5.74 1.76
N LEU A 142 8.30 -5.83 0.77
CA LEU A 142 8.68 -6.18 -0.60
C LEU A 142 9.73 -5.19 -1.15
N ILE A 143 9.57 -3.90 -0.89
CA ILE A 143 10.55 -2.88 -1.32
C ILE A 143 11.84 -3.00 -0.51
N THR A 144 11.74 -2.95 0.83
CA THR A 144 12.89 -2.91 1.75
C THR A 144 13.89 -4.05 1.51
N TYR A 145 13.38 -5.25 1.29
CA TYR A 145 14.19 -6.45 1.12
C TYR A 145 14.44 -6.82 -0.34
N ASP A 146 14.06 -6.02 -1.33
CA ASP A 146 14.38 -6.32 -2.73
C ASP A 146 15.78 -5.78 -3.10
N ASP A 147 16.73 -6.69 -3.31
CA ASP A 147 18.11 -6.37 -3.73
C ASP A 147 18.31 -6.53 -5.25
N SER A 148 17.23 -6.68 -6.03
CA SER A 148 17.32 -6.88 -7.48
C SER A 148 17.73 -5.64 -8.28
N GLY A 149 17.82 -4.47 -7.63
CA GLY A 149 18.02 -3.17 -8.29
C GLY A 149 16.75 -2.58 -8.92
N ALA A 150 15.56 -3.16 -8.65
CA ALA A 150 14.29 -2.56 -9.07
C ALA A 150 13.96 -1.27 -8.29
N PHE A 151 14.50 -1.16 -7.07
CA PHE A 151 14.43 0.01 -6.21
C PHE A 151 15.86 0.41 -5.84
N THR A 152 16.13 1.72 -5.80
CA THR A 152 17.43 2.23 -5.33
C THR A 152 17.61 1.98 -3.83
N VAL A 153 18.84 2.07 -3.33
CA VAL A 153 19.11 1.91 -1.90
C VAL A 153 18.37 2.95 -1.05
N ASN A 154 18.26 4.19 -1.53
CA ASN A 154 17.51 5.24 -0.82
C ASN A 154 16.00 4.99 -0.84
N GLU A 155 15.44 4.40 -1.91
CA GLU A 155 14.04 3.96 -1.93
C GLU A 155 13.79 2.85 -0.90
N ARG A 156 14.67 1.86 -0.82
CA ARG A 156 14.59 0.78 0.18
C ARG A 156 14.66 1.30 1.61
N LEU A 157 15.55 2.27 1.87
CA LEU A 157 15.66 2.92 3.17
C LEU A 157 14.43 3.78 3.51
N ALA A 158 13.87 4.50 2.53
CA ALA A 158 12.62 5.22 2.71
C ALA A 158 11.47 4.27 3.08
N ALA A 159 11.34 3.12 2.40
CA ALA A 159 10.34 2.11 2.72
C ALA A 159 10.53 1.53 4.14
N PHE A 160 11.78 1.26 4.55
CA PHE A 160 12.09 0.83 5.91
C PHE A 160 11.65 1.86 6.96
N TYR A 161 11.90 3.15 6.71
CA TYR A 161 11.50 4.23 7.62
C TYR A 161 10.00 4.38 7.75
N GLU A 162 9.24 4.26 6.66
CA GLU A 162 7.78 4.25 6.73
C GLU A 162 7.28 3.07 7.58
N ALA A 163 7.79 1.87 7.35
CA ALA A 163 7.37 0.68 8.11
C ALA A 163 7.67 0.85 9.61
N HIS A 164 8.83 1.42 9.94
CA HIS A 164 9.22 1.72 11.31
C HIS A 164 8.32 2.77 11.95
N GLU A 165 7.99 3.87 11.26
CA GLU A 165 7.08 4.90 11.78
C GLU A 165 5.68 4.34 12.04
N GLN A 166 5.16 3.51 11.13
CA GLN A 166 3.87 2.82 11.33
C GLN A 166 3.91 1.91 12.57
N GLU A 167 4.99 1.16 12.77
CA GLU A 167 5.17 0.29 13.93
C GLU A 167 5.28 1.10 15.24
N GLU A 168 6.03 2.19 15.25
CA GLU A 168 6.16 3.06 16.42
C GLU A 168 4.85 3.75 16.78
N ALA A 169 4.10 4.24 15.78
CA ALA A 169 2.75 4.78 16.00
C ALA A 169 1.83 3.72 16.62
N TRP A 170 1.88 2.49 16.11
CA TRP A 170 1.13 1.37 16.67
C TRP A 170 1.54 1.07 18.12
N ARG A 171 2.84 0.99 18.43
CA ARG A 171 3.35 0.75 19.79
C ARG A 171 2.88 1.82 20.76
N ARG A 172 2.95 3.11 20.37
CA ARG A 172 2.46 4.23 21.19
C ARG A 172 0.97 4.09 21.49
N MET A 173 0.16 3.70 20.50
CA MET A 173 -1.27 3.46 20.70
C MET A 173 -1.54 2.29 21.65
N VAL A 174 -0.81 1.18 21.51
CA VAL A 174 -0.93 0.02 22.40
C VAL A 174 -0.59 0.40 23.84
N LEU A 175 0.51 1.11 24.04
CA LEU A 175 0.92 1.59 25.36
C LEU A 175 -0.12 2.54 25.96
N ALA A 176 -0.56 3.56 25.21
CA ALA A 176 -1.55 4.52 25.69
C ALA A 176 -2.87 3.84 26.09
N LYS A 177 -3.37 2.86 25.32
CA LYS A 177 -4.59 2.12 25.72
C LYS A 177 -4.36 1.24 26.94
N SER A 178 -3.17 0.64 27.08
CA SER A 178 -2.80 -0.16 28.24
C SER A 178 -2.71 0.68 29.51
N ASP A 179 -2.13 1.88 29.43
CA ASP A 179 -2.05 2.82 30.55
C ASP A 179 -3.44 3.29 30.98
N VAL A 180 -4.33 3.56 30.03
CA VAL A 180 -5.74 3.93 30.33
C VAL A 180 -6.46 2.78 31.04
N GLU A 181 -6.32 1.53 30.58
CA GLU A 181 -6.93 0.38 31.23
C GLU A 181 -6.38 0.18 32.65
N TYR A 182 -5.06 0.23 32.80
CA TYR A 182 -4.40 0.05 34.09
C TYR A 182 -4.81 1.14 35.08
N ASN A 183 -4.79 2.40 34.67
CA ASN A 183 -5.15 3.52 35.53
C ASN A 183 -6.64 3.52 35.92
N SER A 184 -7.51 2.91 35.13
CA SER A 184 -8.95 2.84 35.42
C SER A 184 -9.36 1.59 36.20
N THR A 185 -8.68 0.45 36.01
CA THR A 185 -9.10 -0.85 36.56
C THR A 185 -8.11 -1.49 37.51
N GLY A 186 -6.85 -1.01 37.55
CA GLY A 186 -5.73 -1.66 38.24
C GLY A 186 -5.28 -2.98 37.59
N LYS A 187 -5.76 -3.29 36.37
CA LYS A 187 -5.54 -4.56 35.67
C LYS A 187 -5.18 -4.32 34.20
N LEU A 188 -4.56 -5.32 33.58
CA LEU A 188 -4.24 -5.37 32.14
C LEU A 188 -4.89 -6.61 31.50
N THR A 189 -6.15 -6.87 31.84
CA THR A 189 -6.87 -8.08 31.42
C THR A 189 -7.46 -7.97 30.02
N GLY A 190 -7.67 -6.75 29.52
CA GLY A 190 -8.14 -6.42 28.18
C GLY A 190 -7.01 -6.33 27.14
N PHE A 191 -5.74 -6.38 27.55
CA PHE A 191 -4.58 -6.19 26.69
C PHE A 191 -4.63 -7.04 25.41
N SER A 192 -5.02 -8.32 25.49
CA SER A 192 -5.12 -9.22 24.32
C SER A 192 -6.19 -8.78 23.32
N TRP A 193 -7.36 -8.34 23.78
CA TRP A 193 -8.45 -7.81 22.94
C TRP A 193 -8.15 -6.40 22.42
N THR A 194 -7.49 -5.59 23.24
CA THR A 194 -6.99 -4.26 22.89
C THR A 194 -5.94 -4.36 21.78
N SER A 195 -4.98 -5.27 21.88
CA SER A 195 -4.01 -5.55 20.81
C SER A 195 -4.67 -6.04 19.52
N LEU A 196 -5.68 -6.92 19.61
CA LEU A 196 -6.40 -7.43 18.42
C LEU A 196 -7.23 -6.33 17.73
N SER A 197 -7.91 -5.49 18.52
CA SER A 197 -8.68 -4.35 18.04
C SER A 197 -7.78 -3.31 17.36
N ILE A 198 -6.64 -2.98 17.98
CA ILE A 198 -5.64 -2.09 17.39
C ILE A 198 -5.02 -2.71 16.14
N MET A 199 -4.76 -4.02 16.08
CA MET A 199 -4.25 -4.68 14.86
C MET A 199 -5.24 -4.57 13.69
N ARG A 200 -6.56 -4.53 13.97
CA ARG A 200 -7.58 -4.27 12.95
C ARG A 200 -7.56 -2.82 12.47
N ASP A 201 -7.36 -1.87 13.38
CA ASP A 201 -7.21 -0.44 13.06
C ASP A 201 -5.86 -0.10 12.42
N TYR A 202 -4.82 -0.89 12.65
CA TYR A 202 -3.48 -0.78 12.04
C TYR A 202 -3.55 -0.87 10.51
N ARG A 203 -4.42 -1.74 9.98
CA ARG A 203 -4.71 -1.84 8.54
C ARG A 203 -5.39 -0.59 7.97
N LEU A 204 -6.01 0.23 8.82
CA LEU A 204 -6.69 1.49 8.45
C LEU A 204 -5.78 2.72 8.61
N LEU A 205 -4.77 2.68 9.48
CA LEU A 205 -3.75 3.73 9.61
C LEU A 205 -2.93 3.87 8.33
N SER A 206 -2.62 2.77 7.63
CA SER A 206 -2.01 2.80 6.28
C SER A 206 -2.82 3.66 5.30
N ARG A 207 -4.15 3.78 5.46
CA ARG A 207 -5.02 4.58 4.56
C ARG A 207 -5.21 6.05 4.99
N ARG A 208 -4.75 6.46 6.17
CA ARG A 208 -4.92 7.84 6.69
C ARG A 208 -3.60 8.40 7.21
N SER A 209 -2.58 8.51 6.36
CA SER A 209 -1.45 9.37 6.71
C SER A 209 -1.85 10.82 6.46
N THR A 210 -2.49 11.44 7.45
CA THR A 210 -2.58 12.91 7.55
C THR A 210 -1.49 13.40 8.50
N PRO A 211 -0.81 14.52 8.19
CA PRO A 211 0.26 15.02 9.04
C PRO A 211 -0.32 15.45 10.40
N ILE A 212 0.35 15.05 11.48
CA ILE A 212 -0.01 15.45 12.84
C ILE A 212 0.37 16.92 13.02
N PRO A 213 -0.56 17.85 13.24
CA PRO A 213 -0.22 19.20 13.69
C PRO A 213 0.17 19.14 15.18
N MET A 214 1.26 19.83 15.52
CA MET A 214 1.62 20.12 16.92
C MET A 214 0.66 21.14 17.53
#